data_AF-A0A2N5M3Z3-F1
#
_entry.id   AF-A0A2N5M3Z3-F1
#
_cell.length_a   1.000
_cell.length_b   1.000
_cell.length_c   1.000
_cell.angle_alpha   90.00
_cell.angle_beta   90.00
_cell.angle_gamma   90.00
#
_symmetry.space_group_name_H-M   'P 1'
#
loop_
_entity.id
_entity.type
_entity.pdbx_description
1 polymer ?
#
loop_
_entity_poly.entity_id
_entity_poly.type
_entity_poly.pdbx_seq_one_letter_code
_entity_poly.pdbx_strand_id
1 'polypeptide(L)'
;MAEVMSLNDYLSIGKSHSEKEDHPLTPTFKAEGKELIGLEGRIGINNSPLKHQAYNKVLWHLWGNPSEIKGKFKVIGTDLKSGKQEPVLLVNSEGKEKTWEYEGHYTQPNLRAAKTIPSALWFDTPGK
;
A
#
# COMPACT_ATOMS: atom_id res chain seq x y z
N MET A 1 1.99 14.86 20.61
CA MET A 1 0.67 14.34 20.17
C MET A 1 0.86 13.77 18.78
N ALA A 2 0.53 12.50 18.54
CA ALA A 2 0.73 11.86 17.24
C ALA A 2 -0.50 12.11 16.35
N GLU A 3 -0.30 12.73 15.20
CA GLU A 3 -1.34 13.00 14.20
C GLU A 3 -1.77 11.69 13.53
N VAL A 4 -3.08 11.43 13.51
CA VAL A 4 -3.67 10.26 12.86
C VAL A 4 -4.02 10.67 11.42
N MET A 5 -3.20 10.27 10.45
CA MET A 5 -3.42 10.55 9.03
C MET A 5 -4.19 9.43 8.35
N SER A 6 -5.06 9.78 7.41
CA SER A 6 -5.91 8.82 6.72
C SER A 6 -5.12 8.07 5.64
N LEU A 7 -5.49 6.81 5.40
CA LEU A 7 -4.86 5.98 4.37
C LEU A 7 -4.99 6.54 2.96
N ASN A 8 -6.06 7.32 2.75
CA ASN A 8 -6.37 7.96 1.48
C ASN A 8 -5.28 8.92 1.02
N ASP A 9 -4.43 9.38 1.94
CA ASP A 9 -3.37 10.33 1.62
C ASP A 9 -2.20 9.65 0.85
N TYR A 10 -1.92 8.35 1.03
CA TYR A 10 -0.63 7.75 0.61
C TYR A 10 -0.59 6.97 -0.71
N LEU A 11 -1.72 6.70 -1.35
CA LEU A 11 -1.75 5.85 -2.54
C LEU A 11 -2.12 6.71 -3.76
N SER A 12 -1.14 6.94 -4.64
CA SER A 12 -1.30 7.50 -5.97
C SER A 12 -0.70 6.52 -6.99
N ILE A 13 -1.44 6.20 -8.06
CA ILE A 13 -1.00 5.27 -9.09
C ILE A 13 -0.47 6.09 -10.25
N GLY A 14 0.83 6.01 -10.49
CA GLY A 14 1.54 6.85 -11.45
C GLY A 14 0.97 6.81 -12.87
N LYS A 15 0.62 8.00 -13.39
CA LYS A 15 0.82 8.38 -14.79
C LYS A 15 1.78 9.56 -14.83
N SER A 16 2.67 9.56 -15.81
CA SER A 16 3.74 10.54 -15.98
C SER A 16 3.23 11.92 -16.42
N HIS A 17 3.73 12.93 -15.71
CA HIS A 17 4.09 14.30 -16.14
C HIS A 17 3.05 15.44 -16.09
N SER A 18 3.41 16.42 -15.24
CA SER A 18 3.17 17.89 -15.26
C SER A 18 1.83 18.48 -14.82
N GLU A 19 1.96 19.56 -14.04
CA GLU A 19 0.98 20.58 -13.60
C GLU A 19 0.04 20.22 -12.47
N LYS A 20 0.40 20.64 -11.23
CA LYS A 20 -0.50 20.85 -10.06
C LYS A 20 -1.76 19.97 -10.08
N GLU A 21 -1.59 18.66 -10.20
CA GLU A 21 -2.73 17.75 -10.24
C GLU A 21 -3.19 17.55 -8.81
N ASP A 22 -4.46 17.88 -8.57
CA ASP A 22 -5.18 17.37 -7.42
C ASP A 22 -5.21 15.84 -7.58
N HIS A 23 -4.20 15.16 -7.03
CA HIS A 23 -4.08 13.71 -7.14
C HIS A 23 -5.34 13.10 -6.50
N PRO A 24 -6.25 12.51 -7.30
CA PRO A 24 -7.50 12.00 -6.77
C PRO A 24 -7.15 10.89 -5.78
N LEU A 25 -7.79 10.93 -4.61
CA LEU A 25 -7.62 9.91 -3.59
C LEU A 25 -7.88 8.53 -4.21
N THR A 26 -7.07 7.54 -3.84
CA THR A 26 -7.32 6.16 -4.29
C THR A 26 -8.75 5.76 -3.91
N PRO A 27 -9.54 5.20 -4.84
CA PRO A 27 -10.92 4.85 -4.56
C PRO A 27 -11.02 3.79 -3.47
N THR A 28 -12.19 3.77 -2.80
CA THR A 28 -12.55 2.70 -1.88
C THR A 28 -13.57 1.77 -2.52
N PHE A 29 -13.57 0.51 -2.09
CA PHE A 29 -14.54 -0.51 -2.53
C PHE A 29 -14.85 -1.48 -1.39
N LYS A 30 -15.95 -2.23 -1.52
CA LYS A 30 -16.36 -3.23 -0.52
C LYS A 30 -16.02 -4.64 -0.98
N ALA A 31 -15.35 -5.41 -0.13
CA ALA A 31 -15.12 -6.85 -0.32
C ALA A 31 -15.56 -7.61 0.93
N GLU A 32 -16.53 -8.52 0.77
CA GLU A 32 -17.13 -9.30 1.87
C GLU A 32 -17.56 -8.43 3.08
N GLY A 33 -18.17 -7.27 2.78
CA GLY A 33 -18.65 -6.34 3.81
C GLY A 33 -17.57 -5.45 4.44
N LYS A 34 -16.29 -5.63 4.11
CA LYS A 34 -15.20 -4.74 4.54
C LYS A 34 -14.91 -3.68 3.50
N GLU A 35 -14.68 -2.46 3.97
CA GLU A 35 -14.22 -1.36 3.12
C GLU A 35 -12.70 -1.38 2.99
N LEU A 36 -12.24 -1.33 1.75
CA LEU A 36 -10.84 -1.38 1.36
C LEU A 36 -10.51 -0.15 0.52
N ILE A 37 -9.25 0.27 0.55
CA ILE A 37 -8.69 1.27 -0.35
C ILE A 37 -7.85 0.56 -1.41
N GLY A 38 -8.05 0.89 -2.69
CA GLY A 38 -7.31 0.29 -3.80
C GLY A 38 -8.09 0.23 -5.10
N LEU A 39 -7.71 -0.70 -5.98
CA LEU A 39 -8.37 -0.97 -7.25
C LEU A 39 -9.20 -2.25 -7.13
N GLU A 40 -10.52 -2.12 -7.19
CA GLU A 40 -11.45 -3.25 -7.15
C GLU A 40 -11.09 -4.31 -8.21
N GLY A 41 -11.10 -5.57 -7.81
CA GLY A 41 -10.73 -6.69 -8.69
C GLY A 41 -9.24 -6.83 -8.99
N ARG A 42 -8.36 -5.99 -8.42
CA ARG A 42 -6.90 -6.07 -8.61
C ARG A 42 -6.13 -6.10 -7.29
N ILE A 43 -6.12 -5.00 -6.54
CA ILE A 43 -5.31 -4.87 -5.31
C ILE A 43 -5.98 -3.91 -4.32
N GLY A 44 -5.86 -4.20 -3.04
CA GLY A 44 -6.36 -3.32 -2.00
C GLY A 44 -5.86 -3.70 -0.62
N ILE A 45 -6.00 -2.78 0.32
CA ILE A 45 -5.66 -2.95 1.73
C ILE A 45 -6.82 -2.45 2.58
N ASN A 46 -6.88 -2.87 3.85
CA ASN A 46 -7.90 -2.38 4.77
C ASN A 46 -7.89 -0.84 4.82
N ASN A 47 -9.06 -0.21 4.80
CA ASN A 47 -9.19 1.23 4.97
C ASN A 47 -8.96 1.63 6.45
N SER A 48 -7.71 1.56 6.92
CA SER A 48 -7.27 1.93 8.25
C SER A 48 -6.13 2.96 8.22
N PRO A 49 -6.18 4.05 9.01
CA PRO A 49 -5.14 5.10 9.02
C PRO A 49 -3.69 4.60 9.03
N LEU A 50 -2.83 5.13 8.15
CA LEU A 50 -1.37 4.94 8.21
C LEU A 50 -0.73 6.10 8.97
N LYS A 51 0.26 5.79 9.81
CA LYS A 51 1.00 6.79 10.59
C LYS A 51 2.44 6.86 10.10
N HIS A 52 2.91 8.07 9.84
CA HIS A 52 4.34 8.32 9.67
C HIS A 52 5.10 7.95 10.95
N GLN A 53 6.38 7.61 10.78
CA GLN A 53 7.28 7.23 11.85
C GLN A 53 6.74 6.11 12.78
N ALA A 54 5.91 5.24 12.23
CA ALA A 54 5.29 4.13 12.94
C ALA A 54 5.31 2.86 12.09
N TYR A 55 5.25 1.72 12.79
CA TYR A 55 5.13 0.42 12.17
C TYR A 55 3.67 0.18 11.74
N ASN A 56 3.39 0.27 10.44
CA ASN A 56 2.05 0.09 9.91
C ASN A 56 1.87 -1.32 9.35
N LYS A 57 1.15 -2.19 10.05
CA LYS A 57 0.81 -3.53 9.55
C LYS A 57 -0.24 -3.43 8.45
N VAL A 58 0.04 -4.06 7.31
CA VAL A 58 -0.84 -4.04 6.15
C VAL A 58 -0.99 -5.45 5.60
N LEU A 59 -2.24 -5.84 5.29
CA LEU A 59 -2.53 -7.04 4.53
C LEU A 59 -2.94 -6.61 3.12
N TRP A 60 -2.09 -6.91 2.14
CA TRP A 60 -2.41 -6.73 0.73
C TRP A 60 -3.33 -7.86 0.28
N HIS A 61 -4.45 -7.49 -0.33
CA HIS A 61 -5.39 -8.40 -0.96
C HIS A 61 -5.20 -8.28 -2.48
N LEU A 62 -4.92 -9.41 -3.15
CA LEU A 62 -4.65 -9.46 -4.58
C LEU A 62 -5.73 -10.31 -5.27
N TRP A 63 -6.60 -9.67 -6.03
CA TRP A 63 -7.62 -10.31 -6.85
C TRP A 63 -7.12 -10.53 -8.27
N GLY A 64 -7.75 -11.47 -8.97
CA GLY A 64 -7.37 -11.89 -10.32
C GLY A 64 -7.06 -13.38 -10.39
N ASN A 65 -6.44 -13.80 -11.48
CA ASN A 65 -6.09 -15.19 -11.70
C ASN A 65 -4.91 -15.60 -10.77
N PRO A 66 -5.07 -16.60 -9.89
CA PRO A 66 -4.01 -17.01 -8.97
C PRO A 66 -2.70 -17.45 -9.66
N SER A 67 -2.78 -17.93 -10.90
CA SER A 67 -1.61 -18.37 -11.69
C SER A 67 -0.80 -17.20 -12.27
N GLU A 68 -1.40 -16.02 -12.35
CA GLU A 68 -0.77 -14.78 -12.82
C GLU A 68 -0.15 -13.98 -11.66
N ILE A 69 -0.67 -14.14 -10.45
CA ILE A 69 -0.15 -13.47 -9.25
C ILE A 69 1.08 -14.24 -8.74
N LYS A 70 2.26 -13.94 -9.27
CA LYS A 70 3.53 -14.60 -8.92
C LYS A 70 4.71 -13.62 -9.00
N GLY A 71 5.86 -14.03 -8.47
CA GLY A 71 7.08 -13.22 -8.48
C GLY A 71 7.26 -12.40 -7.21
N LYS A 72 8.17 -11.43 -7.27
CA LYS A 72 8.46 -10.53 -6.15
C LYS A 72 7.41 -9.43 -6.04
N PHE A 73 7.08 -9.04 -4.81
CA PHE A 73 6.15 -7.95 -4.56
C PHE A 73 6.90 -6.65 -4.31
N LYS A 74 6.65 -5.61 -5.11
CA LYS A 74 7.31 -4.31 -5.01
C LYS A 74 6.30 -3.21 -4.72
N VAL A 75 6.63 -2.35 -3.75
CA VAL A 75 5.84 -1.15 -3.42
C VAL A 75 6.77 0.04 -3.45
N ILE A 76 6.36 1.08 -4.17
CA ILE A 76 7.10 2.33 -4.31
C ILE A 76 6.28 3.42 -3.64
N GLY A 77 6.82 4.02 -2.59
CA GLY A 77 6.30 5.29 -2.09
C GLY A 77 6.73 6.41 -3.01
N THR A 78 5.82 7.29 -3.39
CA THR A 78 6.14 8.48 -4.18
C THR A 78 5.58 9.69 -3.44
N ASP A 79 6.46 10.59 -2.99
CA ASP A 79 6.03 11.88 -2.45
C ASP A 79 5.48 12.73 -3.59
N LEU A 80 4.21 13.12 -3.53
CA LEU A 80 3.52 13.77 -4.64
C LEU A 80 3.97 15.21 -4.88
N LYS A 81 4.58 15.86 -3.88
CA LYS A 81 5.07 17.25 -4.01
C LYS A 81 6.40 17.31 -4.74
N SER A 82 7.31 16.41 -4.39
CA SER A 82 8.68 16.35 -4.90
C SER A 82 8.85 15.36 -6.04
N GLY A 83 7.91 14.44 -6.22
CA GLY A 83 8.03 13.29 -7.13
C GLY A 83 9.07 12.27 -6.68
N LYS A 84 9.64 12.42 -5.48
CA LYS A 84 10.70 11.55 -4.98
C LYS A 84 10.14 10.15 -4.69
N GLN A 85 10.76 9.14 -5.29
CA GLN A 85 10.45 7.75 -5.02
C GLN A 85 11.31 7.20 -3.89
N GLU A 86 10.72 6.38 -3.03
CA GLU A 86 11.42 5.70 -1.94
C GLU A 86 10.84 4.31 -1.64
N PRO A 87 11.64 3.39 -1.07
CA PRO A 87 11.11 2.14 -0.55
C PRO A 87 10.31 2.43 0.72
N VAL A 88 9.17 1.75 0.87
CA VAL A 88 8.27 1.91 2.03
C VAL A 88 8.00 0.60 2.76
N LEU A 89 8.32 -0.55 2.16
CA LEU A 89 8.17 -1.86 2.79
C LEU A 89 9.29 -2.08 3.80
N LEU A 90 8.96 -2.60 4.99
CA LEU A 90 9.95 -3.00 5.98
C LEU A 90 10.40 -4.45 5.78
N VAL A 91 11.72 -4.69 5.90
CA VAL A 91 12.33 -6.03 5.82
C VAL A 91 11.92 -6.90 7.02
N ASN A 92 11.91 -6.31 8.22
CA ASN A 92 11.57 -6.99 9.46
C ASN A 92 10.84 -6.03 10.42
N SER A 93 10.34 -6.56 11.54
CA SER A 93 9.66 -5.78 12.58
C SER A 93 10.59 -5.09 13.57
N GLU A 94 11.88 -5.43 13.54
CA GLU A 94 12.86 -5.05 14.57
C GLU A 94 13.74 -3.86 14.16
N GLY A 95 13.79 -3.54 12.87
CA GLY A 95 14.53 -2.42 12.29
C GLY A 95 13.69 -1.61 11.30
N LYS A 96 14.03 -0.33 11.13
CA LYS A 96 13.42 0.57 10.13
C LYS A 96 14.02 0.37 8.73
N GLU A 97 14.55 -0.81 8.44
CA GLU A 97 15.18 -1.10 7.17
C GLU A 97 14.10 -1.25 6.10
N LYS A 98 14.13 -0.34 5.11
CA LYS A 98 13.17 -0.28 4.01
C LYS A 98 13.71 -1.03 2.80
N THR A 99 12.85 -1.78 2.11
CA THR A 99 13.17 -2.50 0.87
C THR A 99 12.22 -2.11 -0.26
N TRP A 100 12.71 -2.19 -1.50
CA TRP A 100 11.90 -2.05 -2.70
C TRP A 100 11.09 -3.31 -2.98
N GLU A 101 11.69 -4.48 -2.76
CA GLU A 101 11.10 -5.77 -3.07
C GLU A 101 10.94 -6.56 -1.77
N TYR A 102 9.71 -6.99 -1.51
CA TYR A 102 9.36 -7.80 -0.38
C TYR A 102 9.57 -9.27 -0.72
N GLU A 103 10.41 -9.94 0.06
CA GLU A 103 10.67 -11.38 -0.07
C GLU A 103 9.63 -12.27 0.64
N GLY A 104 8.59 -11.66 1.22
CA GLY A 104 7.51 -12.40 1.87
C GLY A 104 6.71 -13.26 0.88
N HIS A 105 6.09 -14.30 1.43
CA HIS A 105 5.30 -15.25 0.65
C HIS A 105 3.85 -14.81 0.51
N TYR A 106 3.27 -15.11 -0.66
CA TYR A 106 1.83 -15.04 -0.83
C TYR A 106 1.14 -16.03 0.10
N THR A 107 0.17 -15.56 0.87
CA THR A 107 -0.64 -16.34 1.80
C THR A 107 -2.03 -16.65 1.23
N GLN A 108 -2.81 -17.41 2.00
CA GLN A 108 -4.11 -17.92 1.59
C GLN A 108 -5.13 -16.81 1.23
N PRO A 109 -6.16 -17.14 0.42
CA PRO A 109 -7.26 -16.24 0.10
C PRO A 109 -7.93 -15.58 1.32
N ASN A 110 -8.30 -14.32 1.20
CA ASN A 110 -9.09 -13.57 2.19
C ASN A 110 -9.87 -12.45 1.46
N LEU A 111 -11.12 -12.16 1.83
CA LEU A 111 -11.97 -11.16 1.15
C LEU A 111 -12.16 -11.44 -0.35
N ARG A 112 -12.32 -12.72 -0.73
CA ARG A 112 -12.36 -13.20 -2.13
C ARG A 112 -11.10 -12.90 -2.97
N ALA A 113 -10.03 -12.38 -2.36
CA ALA A 113 -8.76 -12.22 -3.03
C ALA A 113 -8.13 -13.58 -3.33
N ALA A 114 -7.50 -13.72 -4.48
CA ALA A 114 -6.82 -14.95 -4.88
C ALA A 114 -5.59 -15.23 -4.02
N LYS A 115 -4.87 -14.19 -3.65
CA LYS A 115 -3.69 -14.26 -2.77
C LYS A 115 -3.68 -13.06 -1.84
N THR A 116 -3.00 -13.22 -0.71
CA THR A 116 -2.73 -12.11 0.22
C THR A 116 -1.24 -11.99 0.50
N ILE A 117 -0.76 -10.81 0.93
CA ILE A 117 0.61 -10.63 1.43
C ILE A 117 0.56 -9.78 2.72
N PRO A 118 0.91 -10.34 3.89
CA PRO A 118 1.14 -9.53 5.07
C PRO A 118 2.48 -8.79 4.94
N SER A 119 2.51 -7.50 5.25
CA SER A 119 3.73 -6.70 5.26
C SER A 119 3.62 -5.58 6.28
N ALA A 120 4.67 -4.77 6.39
CA ALA A 120 4.60 -3.51 7.11
C ALA A 120 5.17 -2.36 6.29
N LEU A 121 4.58 -1.19 6.49
CA LEU A 121 4.97 0.05 5.83
C LEU A 121 5.55 1.05 6.84
N TRP A 122 6.57 1.79 6.40
CA TRP A 122 7.16 2.90 7.13
C TRP A 122 7.30 4.12 6.23
N PHE A 123 6.79 5.25 6.71
CA PHE A 123 6.89 6.55 6.05
C PHE A 123 7.66 7.50 6.97
N ASP A 124 8.67 8.19 6.44
CA ASP A 124 9.50 9.09 7.25
C ASP A 124 8.83 10.43 7.53
N THR A 125 7.99 10.88 6.60
CA THR A 125 7.28 12.15 6.65
C THR A 125 5.79 11.98 6.47
N PRO A 126 4.95 12.83 7.10
CA PRO A 126 3.54 12.96 6.75
C PRO A 126 3.39 13.52 5.34
N GLY A 127 2.39 13.09 4.56
CA GLY A 127 2.15 13.66 3.24
C GLY A 127 1.22 12.83 2.36
N LYS A 128 1.10 13.31 1.11
CA LYS A 128 0.52 12.56 0.00
C LYS A 128 1.62 12.07 -0.93
#